data_AF-A0A847ZVR8-F1
#
_entry.id   AF-A0A847ZVR8-F1
#
_cell.length_a   1.000
_cell.length_b   1.000
_cell.length_c   1.000
_cell.angle_alpha   90.00
_cell.angle_beta   90.00
_cell.angle_gamma   90.00
#
_symmetry.space_group_name_H-M   'P 1'
#
loop_
_entity.id
_entity.type
_entity.pdbx_description
1 polymer ?
#
loop_
_entity_poly.entity_id
_entity_poly.type
_entity_poly.pdbx_seq_one_letter_code
_entity_poly.pdbx_strand_id
1 'polypeptide(L)' 'YIIETLLGRQVAAVVNFPPRQIGPFMSEVLTLGFPDSDGGVVMIGPDLDVPNGGKLF' A
#
# COMPACT_ATOMS: atom_id res chain seq x y z
N TYR A 1 -7.02 -9.29 -3.57
CA TYR A 1 -7.92 -8.13 -3.67
C TYR A 1 -8.48 -8.02 -5.09
N ILE A 2 -9.63 -7.37 -5.25
CA ILE A 2 -10.18 -6.97 -6.55
C ILE A 2 -10.28 -5.45 -6.63
N ILE A 3 -10.28 -4.87 -7.84
CA ILE A 3 -10.15 -3.42 -8.07
C ILE A 3 -11.21 -2.63 -7.29
N GLU A 4 -12.45 -3.11 -7.31
CA GLU A 4 -13.61 -2.47 -6.70
C GLU A 4 -13.48 -2.36 -5.18
N THR A 5 -12.80 -3.33 -4.55
CA THR A 5 -12.58 -3.35 -3.09
C THR A 5 -11.45 -2.45 -2.62
N LEU A 6 -10.67 -1.88 -3.54
CA LEU A 6 -9.54 -0.99 -3.21
C LEU A 6 -9.97 0.47 -3.06
N LEU A 7 -11.08 0.87 -3.70
CA LEU A 7 -11.56 2.25 -3.64
C LEU A 7 -11.94 2.62 -2.21
N GLY A 8 -11.35 3.71 -1.71
CA GLY A 8 -11.58 4.21 -0.34
C GLY A 8 -10.79 3.49 0.77
N ARG A 9 -10.05 2.42 0.46
CA ARG A 9 -9.25 1.71 1.46
C ARG A 9 -8.02 2.52 1.87
N GLN A 10 -7.80 2.70 3.17
CA GLN A 10 -6.55 3.25 3.70
C GLN A 10 -5.44 2.19 3.71
N VAL A 11 -4.23 2.58 3.29
CA VAL A 11 -3.03 1.72 3.23
C VAL A 11 -1.82 2.45 3.81
N ALA A 12 -0.83 1.68 4.25
CA ALA A 12 0.49 2.21 4.58
C ALA A 12 1.44 2.10 3.38
N ALA A 13 2.29 3.11 3.19
CA ALA A 13 3.30 3.12 2.15
C ALA A 13 4.58 3.85 2.59
N VAL A 14 5.73 3.42 2.07
CA VAL A 14 6.96 4.23 2.11
C VAL A 14 6.92 5.23 0.96
N VAL A 15 7.05 6.51 1.28
CA VAL A 15 6.83 7.64 0.34
C VAL A 15 8.10 8.41 -0.03
N ASN A 16 9.26 8.01 0.49
CA ASN A 16 10.53 8.72 0.29
C ASN A 16 11.59 7.90 -0.44
N PHE A 17 11.20 6.79 -1.07
CA PHE A 17 12.09 6.08 -1.97
C PHE A 17 12.19 6.80 -3.31
N PRO A 18 13.35 6.71 -4.00
CA PRO A 18 13.41 7.07 -5.41
C PRO A 18 12.34 6.30 -6.21
N PRO A 19 11.71 6.91 -7.23
CA PRO A 19 10.75 6.21 -8.08
C PRO A 19 11.34 4.93 -8.67
N ARG A 20 10.55 3.86 -8.68
CA ARG A 20 10.94 2.54 -9.16
C ARG A 20 10.25 2.23 -10.48
N GLN A 21 11.03 1.97 -11.53
CA GLN A 21 10.52 1.48 -12.81
C GLN A 21 10.08 0.00 -12.67
N ILE A 22 8.83 -0.28 -13.05
CA ILE A 22 8.21 -1.62 -13.06
C ILE A 22 7.56 -1.82 -14.43
N GLY A 23 8.27 -2.51 -15.33
CA GLY A 23 7.82 -2.63 -16.73
C GLY A 23 7.62 -1.23 -17.34
N PRO A 24 6.44 -0.89 -17.89
CA PRO A 24 6.14 0.45 -18.41
C PRO A 24 5.72 1.47 -17.35
N PHE A 25 5.52 1.06 -16.09
CA PHE A 25 4.98 1.89 -15.03
C PHE A 25 6.08 2.42 -14.10
N MET A 26 6.00 3.70 -13.71
CA MET A 26 6.89 4.29 -12.71
C MET A 26 6.15 4.37 -11.36
N SER A 27 6.59 3.58 -10.37
CA SER A 27 6.02 3.60 -9.02
C SER A 27 6.72 4.64 -8.15
N GLU A 28 5.97 5.55 -7.54
CA GLU A 28 6.52 6.59 -6.66
C GLU A 28 6.49 6.22 -5.17
N VAL A 29 5.77 5.14 -4.83
CA VAL A 29 5.62 4.66 -3.45
C VAL A 29 5.78 3.15 -3.40
N LEU A 30 6.05 2.64 -2.20
CA LEU A 30 5.99 1.20 -1.89
C LEU A 30 4.83 0.94 -0.92
N THR A 31 3.72 0.37 -1.41
CA THR A 31 2.61 -0.10 -0.56
C THR A 31 3.07 -1.27 0.31
N LEU A 32 2.72 -1.25 1.59
CA LEU A 32 3.18 -2.22 2.58
C LEU A 32 2.14 -3.33 2.82
N GLY A 33 2.64 -4.54 3.07
CA GLY A 33 1.82 -5.71 3.35
C GLY A 33 2.65 -6.91 3.82
N PHE A 34 1.97 -7.94 4.30
CA PHE A 34 2.56 -9.23 4.68
C PHE A 34 2.11 -10.31 3.70
N PRO A 35 2.93 -11.35 3.44
CA PRO A 35 2.48 -12.50 2.70
C PRO A 35 1.41 -13.27 3.50
N ASP A 36 0.36 -13.75 2.82
CA ASP A 36 -0.56 -14.75 3.38
C ASP A 36 -0.07 -16.19 3.12
N SER A 37 -0.85 -17.17 3.56
CA SER A 37 -0.55 -18.60 3.38
C SER A 37 -0.51 -19.05 1.92
N ASP A 38 -1.16 -18.32 1.02
CA ASP A 38 -1.30 -18.66 -0.39
C ASP A 38 -0.31 -17.86 -1.27
N GLY A 39 0.61 -17.12 -0.63
CA GLY A 39 1.59 -16.25 -1.32
C GLY A 39 0.98 -14.95 -1.86
N GLY A 40 -0.27 -14.64 -1.49
CA GLY A 40 -0.88 -13.34 -1.69
C GLY A 40 -0.33 -12.30 -0.71
N VAL A 41 -0.87 -11.08 -0.78
CA VAL A 41 -0.47 -9.98 0.10
C VAL A 41 -1.67 -9.51 0.92
N VAL A 42 -1.48 -9.40 2.23
CA VAL A 42 -2.37 -8.71 3.17
C VAL A 42 -1.85 -7.30 3.37
N MET A 43 -2.57 -6.31 2.85
CA MET A 43 -2.17 -4.90 2.95
C MET A 43 -2.27 -4.38 4.39
N ILE A 44 -1.24 -3.66 4.83
CA ILE A 44 -1.24 -2.93 6.10
C ILE A 44 -2.08 -1.67 5.95
N GLY A 45 -2.96 -1.43 6.93
CA GLY A 45 -3.74 -0.22 7.09
C GLY A 45 -4.06 0.01 8.57
N PRO A 46 -4.50 1.22 8.95
CA PRO A 46 -4.97 1.49 10.30
C PRO A 46 -6.29 0.74 10.55
N ASP A 47 -6.53 0.37 11.81
CA ASP A 47 -7.78 -0.29 12.23
C ASP A 47 -8.96 0.68 12.31
N LEU A 48 -8.67 1.97 12.48
CA LEU A 48 -9.63 3.07 12.49
C LEU A 48 -9.30 4.07 11.39
N ASP A 49 -10.32 4.79 10.92
CA ASP A 49 -10.11 5.87 9.95
C ASP A 49 -9.23 6.98 10.56
N VAL A 50 -8.20 7.37 9.83
CA VAL A 50 -7.28 8.46 10.20
C VAL A 50 -7.12 9.44 9.04
N PRO A 51 -6.66 10.69 9.27
CA PRO A 51 -6.33 11.59 8.17
C PRO A 51 -5.24 10.99 7.26
N ASN A 52 -5.44 11.11 5.94
CA ASN A 52 -4.45 10.68 4.95
C ASN A 52 -3.12 11.47 5.11
N GLY A 53 -2.00 10.78 4.95
CA GLY A 53 -0.66 11.36 5.15
C GLY A 53 -0.15 11.29 6.59
N GLY A 54 -0.88 10.65 7.50
CA GLY A 54 -0.40 10.34 8.84
C GLY A 54 0.92 9.55 8.80
N LYS A 55 1.89 9.94 9.64
CA LYS A 55 3.18 9.26 9.71
C LYS A 55 3.06 7.97 10.52
N LEU A 56 3.36 6.84 9.89
CA LEU A 56 3.57 5.56 10.59
C LEU A 56 4.83 5.67 11.47
N PHE A 57 4.74 5.21 12.72
CA PHE A 57 5.83 5.17 13.69
C PHE A 57 6.06 3.76 14.19
#